data_AF-A0A165LMU2-F1
#
_entry.id   AF-A0A165LMU2-F1
#
_cell.length_a   1.000
_cell.length_b   1.000
_cell.length_c   1.000
_cell.angle_alpha   90.00
_cell.angle_beta   90.00
_cell.angle_gamma   90.00
#
_symmetry.space_group_name_H-M   'P 1'
#
loop_
_entity.id
_entity.type
_entity.pdbx_description
1 polymer ?
#
loop_
_entity_poly.entity_id
_entity_poly.type
_entity_poly.pdbx_seq_one_letter_code
_entity_poly.pdbx_strand_id
1 'polypeptide(L)'
;MSGRQPSALVSTGLAAATVVFNIAGAATDAVPIAKQILDSAAHISAFAERIHKKREAMYTLIRKVEVYSTQIDILVAGRVLDARLQQRLTRLLSVFVKIEALVEEKLTWKNYSVKAWQKFIAKPNRAEELAAELDHVMTLFNFLNGIQLSLVIDDTAHTVADDAGYDGQAWISKFRRLRDCDVEKLDVIHKRETNTGVIVWSSARVDSQLMVVRHVESLTAVESDDVAVSRLRQQSLPAFYFEYLKNIEKVSGSNRHIVQLYGRHVRGPEAVFRSGTINFDCHLHCLRDEEGKGEGEEVAVKRLGLDASFHLSNAHGLTWVGGKAIVDEHGEPYIGLFDDIVRADSGELPRDLPIIYWDIFPWFNSRSTEETGVVEQVHDTLLQATISQQLGNGNSTDRVQRVWDIIRQAQLHVVHMTSTFPIISGNLPLAQELIMRARLFFETHVNKGDPYLEALISFNRTHAK
;
A
#
# COMPACT_ATOMS: atom_id res chain seq x y z
N MET A 1 34.66 9.36 -71.59
CA MET A 1 34.16 10.20 -70.49
C MET A 1 34.03 9.31 -69.25
N SER A 2 35.15 9.15 -68.52
CA SER A 2 35.37 9.68 -67.17
C SER A 2 34.32 9.26 -66.14
N GLY A 3 34.45 8.02 -65.64
CA GLY A 3 33.86 7.56 -64.39
C GLY A 3 34.91 7.63 -63.28
N ARG A 4 34.85 8.68 -62.45
CA ARG A 4 35.59 8.79 -61.18
C ARG A 4 34.95 9.90 -60.35
N GLN A 5 34.26 9.52 -59.26
CA GLN A 5 34.36 10.13 -57.91
C GLN A 5 33.32 9.54 -56.93
N PRO A 6 33.66 8.46 -56.19
CA PRO A 6 33.08 8.16 -54.88
C PRO A 6 34.01 8.57 -53.72
N SER A 7 35.31 8.70 -53.97
CA SER A 7 36.34 8.91 -52.92
C SER A 7 36.25 10.25 -52.20
N ALA A 8 35.78 11.31 -52.86
CA ALA A 8 35.70 12.64 -52.23
C ALA A 8 34.60 12.69 -51.16
N LEU A 9 33.41 12.16 -51.45
CA LEU A 9 32.29 12.13 -50.50
C LEU A 9 32.58 11.28 -49.26
N VAL A 10 33.30 10.17 -49.42
CA VAL A 10 33.66 9.28 -48.31
C VAL A 10 34.73 9.88 -47.41
N SER A 11 35.74 10.55 -47.97
CA SER A 11 36.76 11.26 -47.18
C SER A 11 36.15 12.42 -46.38
N THR A 12 35.26 13.21 -47.01
CA THR A 12 34.56 14.32 -46.34
C THR A 12 33.66 13.84 -45.21
N GLY A 13 33.01 12.68 -45.35
CA GLY A 13 32.17 12.09 -44.30
C GLY A 13 32.95 11.64 -43.06
N LEU A 14 34.09 10.95 -43.25
CA LEU A 14 34.93 10.45 -42.16
C LEU A 14 35.63 11.58 -41.38
N ALA A 15 36.08 12.63 -42.07
CA ALA A 15 36.62 13.82 -41.44
C ALA A 15 35.56 14.55 -40.60
N ALA A 16 34.32 14.66 -41.11
CA ALA A 16 33.20 15.23 -40.37
C ALA A 16 32.82 14.37 -39.14
N ALA A 17 32.79 13.05 -39.26
CA ALA A 17 32.52 12.13 -38.15
C ALA A 17 33.56 12.26 -37.03
N THR A 18 34.84 12.36 -37.37
CA THR A 18 35.93 12.56 -36.40
C THR A 18 35.73 13.85 -35.59
N VAL A 19 35.32 14.94 -36.26
CA VAL A 19 35.01 16.21 -35.59
C VAL A 19 33.78 16.09 -34.67
N VAL A 20 32.72 15.41 -35.13
CA VAL A 20 31.51 15.19 -34.33
C VAL A 20 31.80 14.38 -33.07
N PHE A 21 32.63 13.33 -33.15
CA PHE A 21 32.99 12.54 -31.97
C PHE A 21 33.85 13.28 -30.96
N ASN A 22 34.79 14.11 -31.42
CA ASN A 22 35.57 14.94 -30.51
C ASN A 22 34.71 15.97 -29.78
N ILE A 23 33.67 16.52 -30.44
CA ILE A 23 32.72 17.45 -29.83
C ILE A 23 31.80 16.71 -28.83
N ALA A 24 31.28 15.54 -29.20
CA ALA A 24 30.46 14.69 -28.33
C ALA A 24 31.24 14.19 -27.08
N GLY A 25 32.51 13.84 -27.24
CA GLY A 25 33.41 13.48 -26.13
C GLY A 25 33.61 14.62 -25.13
N ALA A 26 33.62 15.87 -25.59
CA ALA A 26 33.67 17.05 -24.73
C ALA A 26 32.32 17.34 -24.03
N ALA A 27 31.19 17.02 -24.66
CA ALA A 27 29.85 17.21 -24.09
C ALA A 27 29.47 16.14 -23.04
N THR A 28 30.15 14.98 -23.06
CA THR A 28 29.88 13.84 -22.18
C THR A 28 30.79 13.77 -20.96
N ASP A 29 31.40 14.89 -20.55
CA ASP A 29 32.30 14.99 -19.39
C ASP A 29 31.71 14.44 -18.08
N ALA A 30 30.38 14.42 -17.95
CA ALA A 30 29.67 13.86 -16.80
C ALA A 30 29.74 12.32 -16.72
N VAL A 31 30.08 11.62 -17.81
CA VAL A 31 30.09 10.15 -17.89
C VAL A 31 31.40 9.63 -18.49
N PRO A 32 32.42 9.37 -17.66
CA PRO A 32 33.79 9.08 -18.11
C PRO A 32 33.93 7.91 -19.10
N ILE A 33 33.09 6.88 -18.98
CA ILE A 33 33.16 5.70 -19.86
C ILE A 33 32.59 6.01 -21.25
N ALA A 34 31.56 6.86 -21.35
CA ALA A 34 31.00 7.25 -22.65
C ALA A 34 31.98 8.11 -23.43
N LYS A 35 32.67 9.03 -22.73
CA LYS A 35 33.77 9.82 -23.29
C LYS A 35 34.86 8.93 -23.89
N GLN A 36 35.32 7.92 -23.16
CA GLN A 36 36.34 6.98 -23.66
C GLN A 36 35.90 6.21 -24.92
N ILE A 37 34.62 5.84 -25.02
CA ILE A 37 34.08 5.18 -26.23
C ILE A 37 34.10 6.14 -27.42
N LEU A 38 33.69 7.40 -27.21
CA LEU A 38 33.66 8.44 -28.24
C LEU A 38 35.06 8.81 -28.71
N ASP A 39 36.04 8.89 -27.80
CA ASP A 39 37.44 9.15 -28.12
C ASP A 39 38.03 7.99 -28.98
N SER A 40 37.78 6.73 -28.60
CA SER A 40 38.17 5.57 -29.42
C SER A 40 37.48 5.58 -30.79
N ALA A 41 36.22 5.99 -30.89
CA ALA A 41 35.48 6.11 -32.15
C ALA A 41 36.07 7.18 -33.07
N ALA A 42 36.45 8.34 -32.50
CA ALA A 42 37.12 9.42 -33.22
C ALA A 42 38.47 8.95 -33.76
N HIS A 43 39.22 8.20 -32.94
CA HIS A 43 40.50 7.62 -33.32
C HIS A 43 40.32 6.65 -34.50
N ILE A 44 39.41 5.67 -34.39
CA ILE A 44 39.07 4.71 -35.47
C ILE A 44 38.68 5.42 -36.77
N SER A 45 37.88 6.49 -36.69
CA SER A 45 37.43 7.27 -37.85
C SER A 45 38.57 8.04 -38.53
N ALA A 46 39.45 8.67 -37.75
CA ALA A 46 40.64 9.35 -38.25
C ALA A 46 41.62 8.37 -38.94
N PHE A 47 41.72 7.13 -38.43
CA PHE A 47 42.56 6.11 -39.06
C PHE A 47 41.95 5.51 -40.32
N ALA A 48 40.63 5.34 -40.34
CA ALA A 48 39.90 4.87 -41.51
C ALA A 48 40.16 5.74 -42.74
N GLU A 49 40.22 7.06 -42.55
CA GLU A 49 40.53 8.02 -43.62
C GLU A 49 41.91 7.76 -44.24
N ARG A 50 42.88 7.28 -43.45
CA ARG A 50 44.25 6.99 -43.91
C ARG A 50 44.40 5.65 -44.65
N ILE A 51 43.48 4.69 -44.49
CA ILE A 51 43.56 3.32 -45.05
C ILE A 51 42.89 3.23 -46.44
N HIS A 52 42.89 4.30 -47.25
CA HIS A 52 41.98 4.48 -48.40
C HIS A 52 42.12 3.54 -49.63
N LYS A 53 42.57 2.28 -49.52
CA LYS A 53 42.45 1.28 -50.59
C LYS A 53 42.17 -0.14 -50.07
N LYS A 54 40.98 -0.66 -50.42
CA LYS A 54 40.59 -2.09 -50.55
C LYS A 54 40.21 -2.91 -49.29
N ARG A 55 39.18 -2.52 -48.53
CA ARG A 55 38.30 -3.53 -47.89
C ARG A 55 36.95 -2.93 -47.49
N GLU A 56 35.89 -3.31 -48.19
CA GLU A 56 34.51 -2.90 -47.88
C GLU A 56 34.10 -3.30 -46.45
N ALA A 57 34.52 -4.48 -45.96
CA ALA A 57 34.21 -4.94 -44.61
C ALA A 57 34.74 -4.02 -43.48
N MET A 58 35.90 -3.39 -43.68
CA MET A 58 36.44 -2.45 -42.68
C MET A 58 35.63 -1.15 -42.68
N TYR A 59 35.27 -0.64 -43.86
CA TYR A 59 34.40 0.54 -43.97
C TYR A 59 33.01 0.31 -43.37
N THR A 60 32.44 -0.88 -43.57
CA THR A 60 31.16 -1.25 -42.94
C THR A 60 31.27 -1.27 -41.42
N LEU A 61 32.36 -1.82 -40.86
CA LEU A 61 32.61 -1.81 -39.41
C LEU A 61 32.74 -0.38 -38.87
N ILE A 62 33.53 0.48 -39.54
CA ILE A 62 33.72 1.87 -39.13
C ILE A 62 32.41 2.66 -39.17
N ARG A 63 31.61 2.50 -40.24
CA ARG A 63 30.32 3.17 -40.35
C ARG A 63 29.34 2.73 -39.25
N LYS A 64 29.41 1.47 -38.80
CA LYS A 64 28.62 0.98 -37.67
C LYS A 64 29.09 1.59 -36.35
N VAL A 65 30.40 1.62 -36.12
CA VAL A 65 31.03 2.30 -34.98
C VAL A 65 30.57 3.77 -34.91
N GLU A 66 30.52 4.46 -36.05
CA GLU A 66 30.05 5.84 -36.15
C GLU A 66 28.58 5.98 -35.72
N VAL A 67 27.68 5.21 -36.32
CA VAL A 67 26.24 5.22 -36.01
C VAL A 67 25.98 4.91 -34.54
N TYR A 68 26.69 3.93 -33.97
CA TYR A 68 26.50 3.51 -32.59
C TYR A 68 27.06 4.50 -31.57
N SER A 69 28.16 5.16 -31.88
CA SER A 69 28.74 6.23 -31.04
C SER A 69 27.76 7.39 -30.84
N THR A 70 27.11 7.83 -31.93
CA THR A 70 26.07 8.87 -31.87
C THR A 70 24.84 8.44 -31.07
N GLN A 71 24.44 7.16 -31.16
CA GLN A 71 23.32 6.64 -30.35
C GLN A 71 23.64 6.63 -28.85
N ILE A 72 24.87 6.27 -28.48
CA ILE A 72 25.32 6.25 -27.08
C ILE A 72 25.36 7.67 -26.51
N ASP A 73 25.88 8.64 -27.27
CA ASP A 73 25.93 10.06 -26.88
C ASP A 73 24.52 10.59 -26.52
N ILE A 74 23.55 10.39 -27.41
CA ILE A 74 22.15 10.79 -27.20
C ILE A 74 21.54 10.11 -25.96
N LEU A 75 21.89 8.85 -25.71
CA LEU A 75 21.31 8.06 -24.63
C LEU A 75 21.93 8.35 -23.25
N VAL A 76 23.20 8.76 -23.21
CA VAL A 76 23.95 8.99 -21.98
C VAL A 76 23.92 10.47 -21.57
N ALA A 77 23.73 11.40 -22.51
CA ALA A 77 23.66 12.82 -22.24
C ALA A 77 22.64 13.16 -21.13
N GLY A 78 23.14 13.72 -20.01
CA GLY A 78 22.33 14.22 -18.90
C GLY A 78 21.78 13.17 -17.93
N ARG A 79 22.22 11.91 -17.98
CA ARG A 79 21.68 10.82 -17.13
C ARG A 79 22.69 10.33 -16.08
N VAL A 80 22.19 9.93 -14.91
CA VAL A 80 22.96 9.19 -13.90
C VAL A 80 22.94 7.70 -14.29
N LEU A 81 24.12 7.11 -14.49
CA LEU A 81 24.23 5.70 -14.90
C LEU A 81 23.95 4.75 -13.74
N ASP A 82 23.11 3.74 -13.96
CA ASP A 82 23.00 2.60 -13.05
C ASP A 82 24.17 1.60 -13.24
N ALA A 83 24.39 0.74 -12.25
CA ALA A 83 25.50 -0.22 -12.25
C ALA A 83 25.46 -1.22 -13.44
N ARG A 84 24.27 -1.52 -13.97
CA ARG A 84 24.09 -2.48 -15.07
C ARG A 84 24.42 -1.84 -16.42
N LEU A 85 24.00 -0.59 -16.63
CA LEU A 85 24.31 0.24 -17.78
C LEU A 85 25.80 0.55 -17.82
N GLN A 86 26.41 0.86 -16.67
CA GLN A 86 27.85 1.05 -16.54
C GLN A 86 28.64 -0.21 -16.94
N GLN A 87 28.22 -1.40 -16.50
CA GLN A 87 28.85 -2.67 -16.88
C GLN A 87 28.77 -2.92 -18.40
N ARG A 88 27.65 -2.54 -19.04
CA ARG A 88 27.46 -2.71 -20.49
C ARG A 88 28.27 -1.72 -21.30
N LEU A 89 28.33 -0.46 -20.88
CA LEU A 89 29.22 0.54 -21.46
C LEU A 89 30.69 0.09 -21.35
N THR A 90 31.09 -0.53 -20.24
CA THR A 90 32.43 -1.09 -20.07
C THR A 90 32.72 -2.21 -21.09
N ARG A 91 31.75 -3.09 -21.34
CA ARG A 91 31.89 -4.14 -22.38
C ARG A 91 31.98 -3.55 -23.79
N LEU A 92 31.20 -2.51 -24.05
CA LEU A 92 31.20 -1.81 -25.32
C LEU A 92 32.55 -1.11 -25.56
N LEU A 93 33.07 -0.42 -24.55
CA LEU A 93 34.42 0.16 -24.58
C LEU A 93 35.49 -0.90 -24.91
N SER A 94 35.41 -2.09 -24.32
CA SER A 94 36.34 -3.18 -24.66
C SER A 94 36.28 -3.59 -26.13
N VAL A 95 35.10 -3.55 -26.77
CA VAL A 95 34.95 -3.84 -28.21
C VAL A 95 35.57 -2.72 -29.05
N PHE A 96 35.33 -1.45 -28.70
CA PHE A 96 35.93 -0.31 -29.39
C PHE A 96 37.47 -0.35 -29.32
N VAL A 97 38.05 -0.64 -28.15
CA VAL A 97 39.50 -0.79 -27.99
C VAL A 97 40.05 -1.96 -28.84
N LYS A 98 39.33 -3.08 -28.96
CA LYS A 98 39.74 -4.19 -29.85
C LYS A 98 39.72 -3.78 -31.33
N ILE A 99 38.74 -2.98 -31.74
CA ILE A 99 38.63 -2.47 -33.11
C ILE A 99 39.77 -1.49 -33.39
N GLU A 100 40.03 -0.57 -32.46
CA GLU A 100 41.13 0.38 -32.52
C GLU A 100 42.49 -0.33 -32.68
N ALA A 101 42.77 -1.34 -31.84
CA ALA A 101 43.98 -2.15 -31.95
C ALA A 101 44.08 -2.90 -33.29
N LEU A 102 42.97 -3.41 -33.83
CA LEU A 102 42.95 -4.05 -35.15
C LEU A 102 43.27 -3.06 -36.28
N VAL A 103 42.81 -1.81 -36.14
CA VAL A 103 43.07 -0.74 -37.10
C VAL A 103 44.53 -0.27 -37.02
N GLU A 104 45.11 -0.17 -35.82
CA GLU A 104 46.52 0.16 -35.62
C GLU A 104 47.48 -0.94 -36.10
N GLU A 105 47.15 -2.22 -35.84
CA GLU A 105 47.93 -3.39 -36.32
C GLU A 105 48.12 -3.34 -37.84
N LYS A 106 47.14 -2.79 -38.57
CA LYS A 106 47.19 -2.64 -40.04
C LYS A 106 48.18 -1.58 -40.53
N LEU A 107 48.59 -0.62 -39.70
CA LEU A 107 49.43 0.52 -40.08
C LEU A 107 50.92 0.25 -39.94
N THR A 108 51.32 -0.63 -39.02
CA THR A 108 52.73 -0.97 -38.77
C THR A 108 53.35 -1.84 -39.88
N TRP A 109 52.54 -2.37 -40.81
CA TRP A 109 52.96 -3.29 -41.88
C TRP A 109 53.59 -2.66 -43.14
N LYS A 110 54.11 -1.44 -43.05
CA LYS A 110 54.65 -0.70 -44.19
C LYS A 110 55.82 -1.37 -44.94
N ASN A 111 56.43 -2.43 -44.38
CA ASN A 111 57.62 -3.13 -44.94
C ASN A 111 57.48 -4.64 -45.19
N TYR A 112 56.29 -5.24 -45.14
CA TYR A 112 56.13 -6.69 -45.37
C TYR A 112 55.66 -7.07 -46.78
N SER A 113 56.19 -8.19 -47.27
CA SER A 113 55.96 -8.68 -48.64
C SER A 113 54.48 -8.91 -48.95
N VAL A 114 54.09 -8.59 -50.19
CA VAL A 114 52.74 -8.74 -50.77
C VAL A 114 52.12 -10.13 -50.50
N LYS A 115 52.94 -11.18 -50.33
CA LYS A 115 52.51 -12.55 -50.01
C LYS A 115 51.93 -12.71 -48.60
N ALA A 116 52.49 -12.04 -47.59
CA ALA A 116 51.92 -12.03 -46.23
C ALA A 116 50.60 -11.25 -46.21
N TRP A 117 50.53 -10.17 -47.00
CA TRP A 117 49.31 -9.37 -47.18
C TRP A 117 48.17 -10.19 -47.80
N GLN A 118 48.44 -10.98 -48.85
CA GLN A 118 47.44 -11.87 -49.46
C GLN A 118 46.97 -13.00 -48.51
N LYS A 119 47.86 -13.57 -47.69
CA LYS A 119 47.52 -14.60 -46.69
C LYS A 119 46.65 -14.05 -45.55
N PHE A 120 46.77 -12.75 -45.25
CA PHE A 120 45.93 -12.07 -44.26
C PHE A 120 44.61 -11.54 -44.87
N ILE A 121 44.61 -11.14 -46.15
CA ILE A 121 43.37 -10.85 -46.90
C ILE A 121 42.45 -12.09 -46.94
N ALA A 122 43.04 -13.29 -47.00
CA ALA A 122 42.33 -14.57 -46.91
C ALA A 122 41.74 -14.89 -45.52
N LYS A 123 41.97 -14.04 -44.50
CA LYS A 123 41.23 -14.06 -43.23
C LYS A 123 40.31 -12.82 -43.13
N PRO A 124 39.15 -12.80 -43.81
CA PRO A 124 38.09 -11.81 -43.59
C PRO A 124 37.44 -11.90 -42.21
N ASN A 125 37.63 -13.02 -41.52
CA ASN A 125 36.89 -13.38 -40.31
C ASN A 125 37.00 -12.37 -39.15
N ARG A 126 38.16 -11.77 -38.85
CA ARG A 126 38.32 -10.99 -37.61
C ARG A 126 37.57 -9.64 -37.60
N ALA A 127 37.48 -8.96 -38.74
CA ALA A 127 36.74 -7.70 -38.85
C ALA A 127 35.22 -7.95 -38.87
N GLU A 128 34.81 -9.04 -39.52
CA GLU A 128 33.41 -9.48 -39.54
C GLU A 128 32.97 -10.02 -38.16
N GLU A 129 33.85 -10.72 -37.44
CA GLU A 129 33.64 -11.15 -36.04
C GLU A 129 33.47 -9.95 -35.11
N LEU A 130 34.34 -8.93 -35.20
CA LEU A 130 34.20 -7.71 -34.40
C LEU A 130 32.96 -6.90 -34.79
N ALA A 131 32.56 -6.90 -36.06
CA ALA A 131 31.30 -6.29 -36.50
C ALA A 131 30.09 -7.01 -35.90
N ALA A 132 30.11 -8.35 -35.87
CA ALA A 132 29.07 -9.16 -35.25
C ALA A 132 29.04 -9.00 -33.71
N GLU A 133 30.21 -8.91 -33.05
CA GLU A 133 30.33 -8.65 -31.61
C GLU A 133 29.77 -7.25 -31.27
N LEU A 134 30.09 -6.24 -32.09
CA LEU A 134 29.57 -4.88 -31.94
C LEU A 134 28.03 -4.82 -32.12
N ASP A 135 27.51 -5.44 -33.19
CA ASP A 135 26.07 -5.52 -33.44
C ASP A 135 25.33 -6.22 -32.29
N HIS A 136 25.90 -7.31 -31.77
CA HIS A 136 25.32 -8.06 -30.65
C HIS A 136 25.28 -7.23 -29.37
N VAL A 137 26.38 -6.55 -29.01
CA VAL A 137 26.43 -5.71 -27.80
C VAL A 137 25.50 -4.51 -27.93
N MET A 138 25.40 -3.89 -29.12
CA MET A 138 24.47 -2.78 -29.36
C MET A 138 23.01 -3.19 -29.37
N THR A 139 22.69 -4.38 -29.87
CA THR A 139 21.32 -4.92 -29.79
C THR A 139 20.91 -5.11 -28.33
N LEU A 140 21.79 -5.65 -27.48
CA LEU A 140 21.54 -5.80 -26.04
C LEU A 140 21.45 -4.47 -25.31
N PHE A 141 22.27 -3.49 -25.69
CA PHE A 141 22.23 -2.13 -25.15
C PHE A 141 20.91 -1.44 -25.49
N ASN A 142 20.49 -1.49 -26.75
CA ASN A 142 19.22 -0.90 -27.21
C ASN A 142 18.00 -1.60 -26.61
N PHE A 143 18.03 -2.93 -26.42
CA PHE A 143 16.93 -3.68 -25.79
C PHE A 143 16.75 -3.29 -24.32
N LEU A 144 17.82 -3.22 -23.55
CA LEU A 144 17.78 -2.80 -22.14
C LEU A 144 17.36 -1.34 -21.99
N ASN A 145 17.87 -0.45 -22.84
CA ASN A 145 17.46 0.94 -22.86
C ASN A 145 16.00 1.09 -23.28
N GLY A 146 15.50 0.28 -24.21
CA GLY A 146 14.08 0.24 -24.59
C GLY A 146 13.18 -0.18 -23.43
N ILE A 147 13.61 -1.18 -22.63
CA ILE A 147 12.89 -1.59 -21.41
C ILE A 147 12.95 -0.49 -20.35
N GLN A 148 14.11 0.14 -20.12
CA GLN A 148 14.25 1.22 -19.16
C GLN A 148 13.49 2.49 -19.57
N LEU A 149 13.51 2.86 -20.85
CA LEU A 149 12.69 3.96 -21.37
C LEU A 149 11.21 3.61 -21.31
N SER A 150 10.80 2.38 -21.59
CA SER A 150 9.40 1.96 -21.43
C SER A 150 8.95 2.08 -19.98
N LEU A 151 9.78 1.69 -19.01
CA LEU A 151 9.47 1.78 -17.59
C LEU A 151 9.46 3.24 -17.09
N VAL A 152 10.44 4.05 -17.49
CA VAL A 152 10.51 5.47 -17.11
C VAL A 152 9.43 6.29 -17.81
N ILE A 153 9.09 5.98 -19.07
CA ILE A 153 7.98 6.63 -19.77
C ILE A 153 6.66 6.16 -19.19
N ASP A 154 6.47 4.89 -18.80
CA ASP A 154 5.26 4.48 -18.07
C ASP A 154 5.15 5.21 -16.74
N ASP A 155 6.22 5.28 -15.95
CA ASP A 155 6.23 6.00 -14.66
C ASP A 155 6.00 7.51 -14.85
N THR A 156 6.64 8.13 -15.84
CA THR A 156 6.53 9.57 -16.10
C THR A 156 5.18 9.91 -16.73
N ALA A 157 4.71 9.12 -17.70
CA ALA A 157 3.39 9.28 -18.31
C ALA A 157 2.27 8.95 -17.32
N HIS A 158 2.46 8.02 -16.38
CA HIS A 158 1.55 7.84 -15.25
C HIS A 158 1.59 9.09 -14.36
N THR A 159 2.74 9.58 -13.91
CA THR A 159 2.78 10.81 -13.09
C THR A 159 2.20 12.05 -13.80
N VAL A 160 2.40 12.21 -15.11
CA VAL A 160 1.91 13.36 -15.89
C VAL A 160 0.43 13.21 -16.26
N ALA A 161 -0.03 12.00 -16.60
CA ALA A 161 -1.46 11.74 -16.83
C ALA A 161 -2.26 11.79 -15.50
N ASP A 162 -1.64 11.43 -14.38
CA ASP A 162 -2.25 11.49 -13.06
C ASP A 162 -2.32 12.92 -12.51
N ASP A 163 -1.39 13.81 -12.86
CA ASP A 163 -1.48 15.25 -12.56
C ASP A 163 -2.46 15.97 -13.51
N ALA A 164 -2.63 15.50 -14.76
CA ALA A 164 -3.54 16.09 -15.74
C ALA A 164 -5.01 15.68 -15.55
N GLY A 165 -5.32 14.67 -14.71
CA GLY A 165 -6.68 14.20 -14.42
C GLY A 165 -7.47 15.05 -13.42
N TYR A 166 -7.00 16.26 -13.09
CA TYR A 166 -7.50 17.10 -12.00
C TYR A 166 -8.80 17.87 -12.26
N ASP A 167 -9.49 17.61 -13.37
CA ASP A 167 -10.73 18.31 -13.72
C ASP A 167 -11.98 17.46 -13.37
N GLY A 168 -12.29 17.44 -12.07
CA GLY A 168 -13.65 17.66 -11.55
C GLY A 168 -14.84 16.73 -11.88
N GLN A 169 -14.73 15.69 -12.73
CA GLN A 169 -15.94 15.01 -13.24
C GLN A 169 -16.04 13.49 -13.12
N ALA A 170 -15.10 12.80 -12.45
CA ALA A 170 -15.16 11.35 -12.28
C ALA A 170 -15.30 10.93 -10.80
N TRP A 171 -16.29 11.46 -10.09
CA TRP A 171 -16.58 11.17 -8.67
C TRP A 171 -16.98 9.71 -8.37
N ILE A 172 -17.14 8.86 -9.38
CA ILE A 172 -17.77 7.54 -9.20
C ILE A 172 -16.76 6.40 -8.98
N SER A 173 -15.44 6.58 -9.17
CA SER A 173 -14.54 5.40 -9.00
C SER A 173 -13.05 5.62 -8.79
N LYS A 174 -12.54 6.85 -8.63
CA LYS A 174 -11.08 7.05 -8.42
C LYS A 174 -10.80 7.99 -7.25
N PHE A 175 -10.11 7.45 -6.24
CA PHE A 175 -9.68 8.16 -5.03
C PHE A 175 -8.93 9.44 -5.35
N ARG A 176 -9.08 10.46 -4.50
CA ARG A 176 -8.29 11.69 -4.64
C ARG A 176 -6.84 11.43 -4.26
N ARG A 177 -5.90 11.92 -5.07
CA ARG A 177 -4.50 12.06 -4.67
C ARG A 177 -4.34 13.31 -3.80
N LEU A 178 -3.76 13.13 -2.62
CA LEU A 178 -3.59 14.20 -1.64
C LEU A 178 -2.13 14.63 -1.59
N ARG A 179 -1.90 15.93 -1.55
CA ARG A 179 -0.59 16.56 -1.31
C ARG A 179 -0.45 16.88 0.17
N ASP A 180 0.78 17.06 0.64
CA ASP A 180 1.07 17.42 2.03
C ASP A 180 0.33 18.70 2.46
N CYS A 181 0.18 19.68 1.55
CA CYS A 181 -0.54 20.92 1.80
C CYS A 181 -2.06 20.78 1.89
N ASP A 182 -2.62 19.66 1.43
CA ASP A 182 -4.06 19.41 1.45
C ASP A 182 -4.52 18.85 2.81
N VAL A 183 -3.59 18.45 3.69
CA VAL A 183 -3.87 17.73 4.94
C VAL A 183 -3.27 18.48 6.14
N GLU A 184 -4.14 19.08 6.95
CA GLU A 184 -3.76 19.68 8.23
C GLU A 184 -4.05 18.67 9.35
N LYS A 185 -3.02 17.97 9.85
CA LYS A 185 -3.16 17.02 10.96
C LYS A 185 -3.43 17.75 12.28
N LEU A 186 -4.38 17.22 13.05
CA LEU A 186 -4.81 17.72 14.34
C LEU A 186 -4.38 16.72 15.44
N ASP A 187 -5.34 16.10 16.14
CA ASP A 187 -5.10 15.25 17.30
C ASP A 187 -4.99 13.78 16.93
N VAL A 188 -4.23 13.03 17.72
CA VAL A 188 -4.17 11.57 17.58
C VAL A 188 -5.42 10.95 18.19
N ILE A 189 -6.17 10.20 17.40
CA ILE A 189 -7.37 9.46 17.82
C ILE A 189 -6.99 8.10 18.36
N HIS A 190 -6.11 7.39 17.64
CA HIS A 190 -5.72 6.03 18.01
C HIS A 190 -4.30 5.71 17.56
N LYS A 191 -3.62 4.85 18.31
CA LYS A 191 -2.34 4.26 17.94
C LYS A 191 -2.40 2.76 18.14
N ARG A 192 -1.81 2.02 17.20
CA ARG A 192 -1.65 0.56 17.27
C ARG A 192 -0.23 0.19 16.92
N GLU A 193 0.46 -0.42 17.87
CA GLU A 193 1.77 -0.97 17.64
C GLU A 193 1.67 -2.23 16.77
N THR A 194 2.56 -2.34 15.80
CA THR A 194 2.72 -3.51 14.95
C THR A 194 4.18 -3.91 14.91
N ASN A 195 4.46 -5.12 14.45
CA ASN A 195 5.82 -5.61 14.21
C ASN A 195 6.65 -4.73 13.24
N THR A 196 5.99 -3.86 12.47
CA THR A 196 6.63 -3.02 11.44
C THR A 196 6.74 -1.54 11.79
N GLY A 197 6.06 -1.09 12.84
CA GLY A 197 5.92 0.32 13.19
C GLY A 197 4.64 0.61 13.94
N VAL A 198 4.36 1.88 14.18
CA VAL A 198 3.13 2.31 14.87
C VAL A 198 2.16 2.86 13.84
N ILE A 199 0.99 2.24 13.71
CA ILE A 199 -0.08 2.78 12.88
C ILE A 199 -0.81 3.83 13.73
N VAL A 200 -0.92 5.03 13.18
CA VAL A 200 -1.52 6.17 13.86
C VAL A 200 -2.71 6.65 13.04
N TRP A 201 -3.84 6.82 13.72
CA TRP A 201 -5.03 7.47 13.20
C TRP A 201 -5.13 8.83 13.88
N SER A 202 -5.10 9.90 13.09
CA SER A 202 -5.19 11.28 13.58
C SER A 202 -6.37 11.98 12.93
N SER A 203 -7.06 12.84 13.68
CA SER A 203 -7.98 13.81 13.09
C SER A 203 -7.19 14.77 12.21
N ALA A 204 -7.80 15.23 11.12
CA ALA A 204 -7.19 16.18 10.22
C ALA A 204 -8.25 17.00 9.48
N ARG A 205 -7.92 18.23 9.10
CA ARG A 205 -8.72 19.02 8.15
C ARG A 205 -8.20 18.78 6.74
N VAL A 206 -9.08 18.33 5.86
CA VAL A 206 -8.82 18.14 4.43
C VAL A 206 -9.91 18.88 3.66
N ASP A 207 -9.53 19.89 2.87
CA ASP A 207 -10.46 20.86 2.28
C ASP A 207 -11.45 21.47 3.29
N SER A 208 -10.97 21.81 4.49
CA SER A 208 -11.79 22.30 5.61
C SER A 208 -12.78 21.28 6.23
N GLN A 209 -12.89 20.07 5.70
CA GLN A 209 -13.69 19.00 6.28
C GLN A 209 -12.86 18.22 7.30
N LEU A 210 -13.46 17.90 8.45
CA LEU A 210 -12.83 17.09 9.48
C LEU A 210 -12.87 15.61 9.05
N MET A 211 -11.69 14.99 8.95
CA MET A 211 -11.49 13.63 8.46
C MET A 211 -10.46 12.91 9.33
N VAL A 212 -10.23 11.61 9.05
CA VAL A 212 -9.18 10.84 9.72
C VAL A 212 -8.05 10.51 8.73
N VAL A 213 -6.83 10.86 9.11
CA VAL A 213 -5.61 10.43 8.42
C VAL A 213 -5.05 9.21 9.14
N ARG A 214 -4.78 8.15 8.38
CA ARG A 214 -4.00 6.99 8.83
C ARG A 214 -2.61 7.09 8.24
N HIS A 215 -1.58 7.06 9.08
CA HIS A 215 -0.19 7.01 8.67
C HIS A 215 0.61 6.00 9.50
N VAL A 216 1.79 5.62 9.01
CA VAL A 216 2.69 4.71 9.72
C VAL A 216 3.86 5.53 10.24
N GLU A 217 3.98 5.62 11.56
CA GLU A 217 5.17 6.18 12.22
C GLU A 217 6.23 5.07 12.31
N SER A 218 7.40 5.34 11.73
CA SER A 218 8.59 4.54 12.04
C SER A 218 8.83 4.62 13.52
N LEU A 219 9.06 3.47 14.17
CA LEU A 219 9.63 3.44 15.52
C LEU A 219 10.94 4.23 15.44
N THR A 220 10.94 5.46 15.95
CA THR A 220 12.16 6.25 16.06
C THR A 220 13.09 5.40 16.89
N ALA A 221 14.18 4.96 16.26
CA ALA A 221 15.20 4.18 16.94
C ALA A 221 15.67 5.04 18.11
N VAL A 222 15.20 4.71 19.31
CA VAL A 222 15.78 5.18 20.55
C VAL A 222 17.26 4.91 20.41
N GLU A 223 18.04 5.97 20.48
CA GLU A 223 19.47 6.07 20.16
C GLU A 223 20.24 4.88 20.76
N SER A 224 20.39 3.81 19.98
CA SER A 224 21.35 2.76 20.22
C SER A 224 22.25 2.77 19.00
N ASP A 225 23.44 3.33 19.19
CA ASP A 225 24.39 3.83 18.19
C ASP A 225 24.92 2.80 17.16
N ASP A 226 24.41 1.56 17.12
CA ASP A 226 25.15 0.43 16.53
C ASP A 226 24.54 -0.16 15.24
N VAL A 227 23.55 0.49 14.60
CA VAL A 227 22.92 -0.08 13.38
C VAL A 227 22.65 0.95 12.28
N ALA A 228 23.70 1.63 11.82
CA ALA A 228 23.65 2.51 10.64
C ALA A 228 23.45 1.75 9.30
N VAL A 229 23.52 0.41 9.29
CA VAL A 229 23.45 -0.41 8.06
C VAL A 229 22.00 -0.78 7.65
N SER A 230 20.99 -0.55 8.50
CA SER A 230 19.59 -0.91 8.20
C SER A 230 18.77 0.16 7.46
N ARG A 231 19.33 1.36 7.19
CA ARG A 231 18.60 2.47 6.55
C ARG A 231 18.32 2.28 5.04
N LEU A 232 18.79 1.20 4.42
CA LEU A 232 18.59 0.90 2.99
C LEU A 232 17.55 -0.20 2.71
N ARG A 233 16.99 -0.84 3.75
CA ARG A 233 15.69 -1.49 3.57
C ARG A 233 14.65 -0.38 3.55
N GLN A 234 14.26 0.04 2.35
CA GLN A 234 12.91 0.56 2.12
C GLN A 234 11.98 -0.30 2.96
N GLN A 235 11.45 0.28 4.03
CA GLN A 235 10.48 -0.38 4.89
C GLN A 235 9.31 -0.73 3.99
N SER A 236 9.29 -1.96 3.50
CA SER A 236 8.16 -2.46 2.74
C SER A 236 6.97 -2.33 3.64
N LEU A 237 6.03 -1.46 3.26
CA LEU A 237 4.78 -1.31 3.99
C LEU A 237 4.18 -2.70 4.17
N PRO A 238 3.59 -2.99 5.33
CA PRO A 238 3.17 -4.34 5.63
C PRO A 238 2.13 -4.81 4.63
N ALA A 239 2.20 -6.06 4.18
CA ALA A 239 1.24 -6.60 3.21
C ALA A 239 -0.23 -6.42 3.67
N PHE A 240 -0.47 -6.50 4.99
CA PHE A 240 -1.78 -6.27 5.60
C PHE A 240 -2.29 -4.83 5.44
N TYR A 241 -1.39 -3.83 5.36
CA TYR A 241 -1.77 -2.43 5.17
C TYR A 241 -2.47 -2.23 3.82
N PHE A 242 -1.89 -2.80 2.76
CA PHE A 242 -2.45 -2.73 1.42
C PHE A 242 -3.70 -3.60 1.27
N GLU A 243 -3.73 -4.76 1.92
CA GLU A 243 -4.92 -5.62 1.92
C GLU A 243 -6.11 -4.92 2.59
N TYR A 244 -5.89 -4.27 3.73
CA TYR A 244 -6.92 -3.48 4.39
C TYR A 244 -7.43 -2.35 3.49
N LEU A 245 -6.54 -1.53 2.93
CA LEU A 245 -6.94 -0.44 2.04
C LEU A 245 -7.73 -0.95 0.83
N LYS A 246 -7.36 -2.13 0.31
CA LYS A 246 -8.07 -2.80 -0.79
C LYS A 246 -9.46 -3.25 -0.37
N ASN A 247 -9.65 -3.69 0.87
CA ASN A 247 -10.97 -4.05 1.38
C ASN A 247 -11.85 -2.81 1.58
N ILE A 248 -11.31 -1.73 2.15
CA ILE A 248 -12.05 -0.45 2.27
C ILE A 248 -12.40 0.12 0.90
N GLU A 249 -11.49 0.04 -0.06
CA GLU A 249 -11.71 0.48 -1.44
C GLU A 249 -12.90 -0.23 -2.10
N LYS A 250 -13.11 -1.52 -1.83
CA LYS A 250 -14.28 -2.27 -2.35
C LYS A 250 -15.62 -1.79 -1.79
N VAL A 251 -15.62 -1.33 -0.54
CA VAL A 251 -16.85 -0.94 0.19
C VAL A 251 -17.08 0.57 0.20
N SER A 252 -16.12 1.34 -0.29
CA SER A 252 -16.19 2.80 -0.30
C SER A 252 -17.41 3.28 -1.08
N GLY A 253 -18.31 3.99 -0.40
CA GLY A 253 -19.55 4.52 -0.97
C GLY A 253 -20.70 3.52 -1.09
N SER A 254 -20.55 2.28 -0.60
CA SER A 254 -21.62 1.27 -0.69
C SER A 254 -22.70 1.44 0.39
N ASN A 255 -22.31 1.92 1.58
CA ASN A 255 -23.21 2.31 2.66
C ASN A 255 -22.65 3.58 3.33
N ARG A 256 -23.54 4.49 3.74
CA ARG A 256 -23.15 5.78 4.33
C ARG A 256 -22.51 5.68 5.72
N HIS A 257 -22.71 4.56 6.43
CA HIS A 257 -22.17 4.30 7.77
C HIS A 257 -20.93 3.40 7.76
N ILE A 258 -20.41 3.08 6.59
CA ILE A 258 -19.09 2.45 6.44
C ILE A 258 -18.10 3.58 6.14
N VAL A 259 -16.91 3.49 6.75
CA VAL A 259 -15.83 4.43 6.49
C VAL A 259 -15.56 4.56 4.98
N GLN A 260 -15.44 5.81 4.50
CA GLN A 260 -15.21 6.07 3.09
C GLN A 260 -13.75 6.48 2.89
N LEU A 261 -13.00 5.73 2.06
CA LEU A 261 -11.67 6.14 1.67
C LEU A 261 -11.78 7.36 0.74
N TYR A 262 -11.27 8.51 1.20
CA TYR A 262 -11.33 9.76 0.46
C TYR A 262 -10.16 9.91 -0.50
N GLY A 263 -8.96 9.64 0.00
CA GLY A 263 -7.75 9.85 -0.78
C GLY A 263 -6.53 9.16 -0.21
N ARG A 264 -5.48 9.12 -1.02
CA ARG A 264 -4.16 8.59 -0.65
C ARG A 264 -3.12 9.65 -0.92
N HIS A 265 -2.12 9.74 -0.05
CA HIS A 265 -1.02 10.67 -0.21
C HIS A 265 -0.12 10.23 -1.37
N VAL A 266 0.30 11.19 -2.21
CA VAL A 266 1.07 10.88 -3.43
C VAL A 266 2.44 10.26 -3.12
N ARG A 267 3.06 10.70 -2.02
CA ARG A 267 4.46 10.35 -1.69
C ARG A 267 4.58 9.39 -0.50
N GLY A 268 3.48 8.91 0.06
CA GLY A 268 3.54 8.22 1.35
C GLY A 268 2.39 7.25 1.61
N PRO A 269 2.53 6.45 2.69
CA PRO A 269 1.53 5.48 3.13
C PRO A 269 0.36 6.14 3.86
N GLU A 270 0.04 7.38 3.55
CA GLU A 270 -1.03 8.07 4.24
C GLU A 270 -2.33 7.90 3.46
N ALA A 271 -3.38 7.53 4.18
CA ALA A 271 -4.71 7.39 3.64
C ALA A 271 -5.66 8.26 4.45
N VAL A 272 -6.55 8.97 3.76
CA VAL A 272 -7.55 9.84 4.38
C VAL A 272 -8.91 9.22 4.23
N PHE A 273 -9.65 9.21 5.33
CA PHE A 273 -10.97 8.64 5.43
C PHE A 273 -11.99 9.72 5.80
N ARG A 274 -13.07 9.78 5.02
CA ARG A 274 -14.28 10.51 5.39
C ARG A 274 -15.01 9.70 6.43
N SER A 275 -14.93 10.19 7.65
CA SER A 275 -15.47 9.55 8.82
C SER A 275 -15.59 10.57 9.93
N GLY A 276 -16.18 10.16 11.04
CA GLY A 276 -16.10 10.90 12.28
C GLY A 276 -14.72 10.89 12.93
N THR A 277 -14.60 11.68 14.01
CA THR A 277 -13.39 11.73 14.86
C THR A 277 -13.71 11.46 16.33
N ILE A 278 -14.99 11.44 16.70
CA ILE A 278 -15.43 11.25 18.07
C ILE A 278 -15.53 9.76 18.35
N ASN A 279 -15.00 9.31 19.48
CA ASN A 279 -15.16 7.93 19.90
C ASN A 279 -16.65 7.62 20.17
N PHE A 280 -17.15 6.52 19.62
CA PHE A 280 -18.56 6.14 19.74
C PHE A 280 -19.02 5.97 21.19
N ASP A 281 -18.24 5.31 22.04
CA ASP A 281 -18.61 5.09 23.44
C ASP A 281 -18.70 6.41 24.20
N CYS A 282 -17.72 7.31 23.99
CA CYS A 282 -17.77 8.66 24.54
C CYS A 282 -19.02 9.43 24.09
N HIS A 283 -19.39 9.33 22.81
CA HIS A 283 -20.60 9.96 22.30
C HIS A 283 -21.87 9.41 22.96
N LEU A 284 -21.98 8.09 23.08
CA LEU A 284 -23.11 7.45 23.76
C LEU A 284 -23.20 7.84 25.23
N HIS A 285 -22.07 7.96 25.93
CA HIS A 285 -22.04 8.46 27.30
C HIS A 285 -22.60 9.88 27.41
N CYS A 286 -22.21 10.78 26.51
CA CYS A 286 -22.76 12.15 26.48
C CYS A 286 -24.28 12.17 26.23
N LEU A 287 -24.79 11.32 25.34
CA LEU A 287 -26.25 11.24 25.09
C LEU A 287 -27.04 10.83 26.33
N ARG A 288 -26.48 9.98 27.19
CA ARG A 288 -27.16 9.51 28.42
C ARG A 288 -27.30 10.57 29.49
N ASP A 289 -26.33 11.47 29.58
CA ASP A 289 -26.35 12.54 30.56
C ASP A 289 -27.43 13.60 30.24
N GLU A 290 -27.96 13.60 29.01
CA GLU A 290 -29.08 14.45 28.61
C GLU A 290 -30.43 13.82 28.99
N GLU A 291 -30.91 14.16 30.19
CA GLU A 291 -32.16 13.65 30.76
C GLU A 291 -33.34 13.69 29.76
N GLY A 292 -33.80 12.50 29.37
CA GLY A 292 -35.08 12.27 28.68
C GLY A 292 -35.07 12.31 27.15
N LYS A 293 -33.95 12.64 26.50
CA LYS A 293 -33.84 12.62 25.01
C LYS A 293 -32.85 11.59 24.46
N GLY A 294 -31.82 11.24 25.23
CA GLY A 294 -30.73 10.40 24.75
C GLY A 294 -31.11 8.96 24.36
N GLU A 295 -32.11 8.35 25.01
CA GLU A 295 -32.40 6.92 24.85
C GLU A 295 -32.81 6.56 23.41
N GLY A 296 -33.65 7.39 22.77
CA GLY A 296 -34.10 7.15 21.40
C GLY A 296 -32.98 7.33 20.36
N GLU A 297 -32.12 8.34 20.57
CA GLU A 297 -30.99 8.64 19.70
C GLU A 297 -29.88 7.60 19.83
N GLU A 298 -29.56 7.18 21.06
CA GLU A 298 -28.62 6.09 21.34
C GLU A 298 -29.02 4.79 20.62
N VAL A 299 -30.31 4.41 20.71
CA VAL A 299 -30.84 3.24 20.00
C VAL A 299 -30.73 3.40 18.49
N ALA A 300 -31.05 4.59 17.98
CA ALA A 300 -31.02 4.86 16.54
C ALA A 300 -29.59 4.69 15.99
N VAL A 301 -28.62 5.35 16.63
CA VAL A 301 -27.20 5.31 16.27
C VAL A 301 -26.66 3.87 16.25
N LYS A 302 -26.97 3.04 17.26
CA LYS A 302 -26.56 1.63 17.25
C LYS A 302 -27.12 0.83 16.08
N ARG A 303 -28.39 1.06 15.71
CA ARG A 303 -29.02 0.37 14.57
C ARG A 303 -28.37 0.70 13.24
N LEU A 304 -27.84 1.91 13.09
CA LEU A 304 -27.11 2.31 11.88
C LEU A 304 -25.79 1.52 11.74
N GLY A 305 -25.07 1.29 12.84
CA GLY A 305 -23.89 0.42 12.85
C GLY A 305 -24.20 -1.04 12.51
N LEU A 306 -25.33 -1.56 13.00
CA LEU A 306 -25.80 -2.91 12.66
C LEU A 306 -26.20 -3.04 11.18
N ASP A 307 -26.90 -2.04 10.62
CA ASP A 307 -27.24 -2.01 9.20
C ASP A 307 -25.97 -1.99 8.32
N ALA A 308 -24.99 -1.19 8.70
CA ALA A 308 -23.68 -1.15 8.02
C ALA A 308 -22.98 -2.51 8.05
N SER A 309 -23.01 -3.19 9.21
CA SER A 309 -22.43 -4.53 9.39
C SER A 309 -23.15 -5.58 8.53
N PHE A 310 -24.49 -5.55 8.50
CA PHE A 310 -25.30 -6.40 7.63
C PHE A 310 -24.94 -6.18 6.16
N HIS A 311 -24.78 -4.91 5.76
CA HIS A 311 -24.42 -4.57 4.40
C HIS A 311 -23.03 -5.10 4.02
N LEU A 312 -22.02 -4.96 4.90
CA LEU A 312 -20.69 -5.53 4.68
C LEU A 312 -20.74 -7.04 4.44
N SER A 313 -21.46 -7.76 5.29
CA SER A 313 -21.57 -9.21 5.23
C SER A 313 -22.25 -9.66 3.94
N ASN A 314 -23.42 -9.09 3.64
CA ASN A 314 -24.26 -9.59 2.56
C ASN A 314 -23.85 -9.08 1.18
N ALA A 315 -23.39 -7.83 1.07
CA ALA A 315 -23.03 -7.25 -0.23
C ALA A 315 -21.59 -7.57 -0.64
N HIS A 316 -20.68 -7.73 0.34
CA HIS A 316 -19.25 -7.79 0.07
C HIS A 316 -18.54 -9.05 0.59
N GLY A 317 -19.22 -9.92 1.35
CA GLY A 317 -18.58 -11.06 2.01
C GLY A 317 -17.52 -10.64 3.03
N LEU A 318 -17.70 -9.46 3.63
CA LEU A 318 -16.79 -8.87 4.61
C LEU A 318 -17.47 -8.78 5.97
N THR A 319 -16.70 -8.93 7.03
CA THR A 319 -17.20 -8.86 8.41
C THR A 319 -16.43 -7.76 9.14
N TRP A 320 -17.17 -6.91 9.83
CA TRP A 320 -16.59 -5.98 10.79
C TRP A 320 -16.40 -6.71 12.13
N VAL A 321 -15.15 -6.85 12.56
CA VAL A 321 -14.74 -7.50 13.81
C VAL A 321 -14.31 -6.49 14.88
N GLY A 322 -14.49 -5.21 14.60
CA GLY A 322 -14.08 -4.12 15.49
C GLY A 322 -14.94 -4.03 16.73
N GLY A 323 -14.32 -3.58 17.82
CA GLY A 323 -15.03 -3.14 19.03
C GLY A 323 -15.21 -1.62 19.10
N LYS A 324 -14.80 -0.87 18.06
CA LYS A 324 -14.81 0.60 18.09
C LYS A 324 -15.40 1.17 16.81
N ALA A 325 -16.43 1.98 16.96
CA ALA A 325 -16.92 2.87 15.92
C ALA A 325 -16.47 4.31 16.22
N ILE A 326 -16.65 5.18 15.24
CA ILE A 326 -16.42 6.61 15.36
C ILE A 326 -17.66 7.37 14.88
N VAL A 327 -17.90 8.52 15.49
CA VAL A 327 -19.08 9.35 15.25
C VAL A 327 -18.64 10.68 14.64
N ASP A 328 -19.35 11.11 13.60
CA ASP A 328 -19.10 12.39 12.96
C ASP A 328 -19.68 13.57 13.76
N GLU A 329 -19.49 14.77 13.22
CA GLU A 329 -19.99 16.00 13.84
C GLU A 329 -21.54 16.08 13.89
N HIS A 330 -22.23 15.20 13.16
CA HIS A 330 -23.69 15.13 13.10
C HIS A 330 -24.27 14.03 14.01
N GLY A 331 -23.44 13.28 14.74
CA GLY A 331 -23.89 12.15 15.55
C GLY A 331 -24.04 10.84 14.76
N GLU A 332 -23.61 10.80 13.49
CA GLU A 332 -23.74 9.62 12.63
C GLU A 332 -22.55 8.67 12.82
N PRO A 333 -22.79 7.36 13.05
CA PRO A 333 -21.72 6.40 13.29
C PRO A 333 -21.11 5.87 11.99
N TYR A 334 -19.81 5.60 12.06
CA TYR A 334 -18.99 5.01 11.02
C TYR A 334 -18.22 3.81 11.58
N ILE A 335 -18.30 2.68 10.87
CA ILE A 335 -17.56 1.46 11.20
C ILE A 335 -16.43 1.20 10.20
N GLY A 336 -15.44 0.42 10.62
CA GLY A 336 -14.42 -0.10 9.72
C GLY A 336 -13.13 0.71 9.61
N LEU A 337 -12.88 1.67 10.50
CA LEU A 337 -11.71 2.56 10.42
C LEU A 337 -10.39 1.91 10.90
N PHE A 338 -10.46 0.94 11.82
CA PHE A 338 -9.33 0.52 12.66
C PHE A 338 -8.76 -0.86 12.29
N ASP A 339 -8.59 -1.14 11.00
CA ASP A 339 -8.10 -2.44 10.50
C ASP A 339 -8.98 -3.62 10.97
N ASP A 340 -10.28 -3.37 11.05
CA ASP A 340 -11.29 -4.21 11.68
C ASP A 340 -12.33 -4.75 10.68
N ILE A 341 -12.06 -4.65 9.38
CA ILE A 341 -12.82 -5.30 8.32
C ILE A 341 -12.01 -6.48 7.77
N VAL A 342 -12.54 -7.68 7.94
CA VAL A 342 -11.95 -8.95 7.51
C VAL A 342 -12.87 -9.69 6.54
N ARG A 343 -12.40 -10.78 5.93
CA ARG A 343 -13.26 -11.63 5.09
C ARG A 343 -14.11 -12.55 5.96
N ALA A 344 -15.38 -12.71 5.60
CA ALA A 344 -16.29 -13.59 6.32
C ALA A 344 -15.85 -15.07 6.26
N ASP A 345 -15.23 -15.51 5.16
CA ASP A 345 -14.92 -16.93 4.93
C ASP A 345 -13.58 -17.39 5.51
N SER A 346 -12.85 -16.54 6.23
CA SER A 346 -11.69 -17.03 6.95
C SER A 346 -12.20 -17.97 8.04
N GLY A 347 -11.99 -19.28 7.90
CA GLY A 347 -12.41 -20.30 8.88
C GLY A 347 -11.82 -20.14 10.29
N GLU A 348 -11.17 -19.00 10.54
CA GLU A 348 -10.65 -18.46 11.78
C GLU A 348 -11.53 -17.36 12.38
N LEU A 349 -12.71 -17.06 11.80
CA LEU A 349 -13.65 -16.14 12.44
C LEU A 349 -13.78 -16.55 13.91
N PRO A 350 -13.53 -15.64 14.86
CA PRO A 350 -13.89 -15.89 16.24
C PRO A 350 -15.33 -16.39 16.22
N ARG A 351 -15.60 -17.55 16.84
CA ARG A 351 -16.97 -18.05 16.98
C ARG A 351 -17.86 -17.07 17.75
N ASP A 352 -17.25 -16.05 18.33
CA ASP A 352 -17.85 -14.98 19.09
C ASP A 352 -18.31 -13.88 18.14
N LEU A 353 -19.55 -13.44 18.30
CA LEU A 353 -20.09 -12.22 17.70
C LEU A 353 -19.07 -11.07 17.84
N PRO A 354 -18.95 -10.17 16.85
CA PRO A 354 -18.03 -9.02 16.96
C PRO A 354 -18.23 -8.31 18.30
N ILE A 355 -17.15 -7.86 18.94
CA ILE A 355 -17.19 -7.32 20.33
C ILE A 355 -18.20 -6.19 20.47
N ILE A 356 -18.37 -5.38 19.42
CA ILE A 356 -19.41 -4.36 19.37
C ILE A 356 -20.83 -4.90 19.55
N TYR A 357 -21.14 -6.15 19.19
CA TYR A 357 -22.43 -6.77 19.53
C TYR A 357 -22.56 -6.91 21.03
N TRP A 358 -21.49 -7.23 21.75
CA TRP A 358 -21.45 -7.24 23.22
C TRP A 358 -21.46 -5.83 23.82
N ASP A 359 -21.04 -4.79 23.11
CA ASP A 359 -21.19 -3.40 23.57
C ASP A 359 -22.52 -2.79 23.13
N ILE A 360 -23.19 -3.39 22.15
CA ILE A 360 -24.50 -2.97 21.67
C ILE A 360 -25.60 -3.73 22.45
N PHE A 361 -25.37 -4.98 22.85
CA PHE A 361 -26.31 -5.88 23.54
C PHE A 361 -26.74 -5.38 24.92
N PRO A 362 -25.83 -5.20 25.90
CA PRO A 362 -26.18 -4.69 27.23
C PRO A 362 -26.75 -3.27 27.15
N TRP A 363 -26.51 -2.57 26.04
CA TRP A 363 -26.80 -1.16 25.92
C TRP A 363 -28.07 -0.89 25.11
N PHE A 364 -28.66 -1.88 24.43
CA PHE A 364 -30.02 -1.78 23.92
C PHE A 364 -30.99 -1.87 25.09
N ASN A 365 -31.12 -0.76 25.83
CA ASN A 365 -32.11 -0.57 26.87
C ASN A 365 -32.18 -1.75 27.84
N SER A 366 -31.02 -2.29 28.27
CA SER A 366 -31.07 -3.01 29.52
C SER A 366 -31.54 -2.01 30.56
N ARG A 367 -32.77 -2.19 31.04
CA ARG A 367 -33.06 -1.73 32.40
C ARG A 367 -32.22 -2.64 33.27
N SER A 368 -30.97 -2.24 33.51
CA SER A 368 -30.16 -2.84 34.54
C SER A 368 -30.84 -2.51 35.86
N THR A 369 -31.78 -3.37 36.26
CA THR A 369 -32.24 -3.39 37.64
C THR A 369 -31.06 -3.97 38.42
N GLU A 370 -30.28 -3.08 39.02
CA GLU A 370 -29.21 -3.48 39.92
C GLU A 370 -29.88 -3.89 41.24
N GLU A 371 -30.14 -5.19 41.40
CA GLU A 371 -30.49 -5.72 42.71
C GLU A 371 -29.19 -5.94 43.46
N THR A 372 -28.93 -5.03 44.41
CA THR A 372 -27.77 -5.07 45.30
C THR A 372 -28.23 -5.44 46.70
N GLY A 373 -27.60 -6.46 47.28
CA GLY A 373 -27.94 -6.91 48.62
C GLY A 373 -27.10 -8.08 49.10
N VAL A 374 -27.16 -8.33 50.41
CA VAL A 374 -26.70 -9.59 50.99
C VAL A 374 -27.65 -10.69 50.51
N VAL A 375 -27.15 -11.88 50.19
CA VAL A 375 -27.93 -13.00 49.62
C VAL A 375 -29.27 -13.26 50.33
N GLU A 376 -29.32 -13.05 51.65
CA GLU A 376 -30.52 -13.22 52.49
C GLU A 376 -31.60 -12.14 52.27
N GLN A 377 -31.24 -10.96 51.76
CA GLN A 377 -32.17 -9.88 51.40
C GLN A 377 -32.66 -9.99 49.95
N VAL A 378 -31.87 -10.64 49.09
CA VAL A 378 -32.20 -10.92 47.69
C VAL A 378 -33.03 -12.21 47.56
N HIS A 379 -33.39 -12.83 48.69
CA HIS A 379 -33.95 -14.18 48.77
C HIS A 379 -35.37 -14.33 48.20
N ASP A 380 -36.09 -13.23 47.93
CA ASP A 380 -37.45 -13.21 47.34
C ASP A 380 -37.48 -12.62 45.90
N THR A 381 -36.31 -12.50 45.25
CA THR A 381 -36.18 -11.76 43.98
C THR A 381 -36.13 -12.66 42.74
N LEU A 382 -36.23 -12.00 41.57
CA LEU A 382 -36.10 -12.60 40.24
C LEU A 382 -34.81 -13.44 40.10
N LEU A 383 -33.71 -13.04 40.76
CA LEU A 383 -32.44 -13.77 40.75
C LEU A 383 -32.58 -15.20 41.29
N GLN A 384 -33.30 -15.40 42.40
CA GLN A 384 -33.49 -16.74 42.97
C GLN A 384 -34.34 -17.60 42.04
N ALA A 385 -35.38 -17.01 41.41
CA ALA A 385 -36.21 -17.71 40.45
C ALA A 385 -35.40 -18.14 39.21
N THR A 386 -34.56 -17.26 38.67
CA THR A 386 -33.68 -17.56 37.53
C THR A 386 -32.66 -18.64 37.87
N ILE A 387 -32.02 -18.57 39.04
CA ILE A 387 -31.07 -19.61 39.49
C ILE A 387 -31.81 -20.94 39.70
N SER A 388 -32.99 -20.93 40.32
CA SER A 388 -33.78 -22.14 40.54
C SER A 388 -34.27 -22.77 39.23
N GLN A 389 -34.61 -21.95 38.23
CA GLN A 389 -34.99 -22.40 36.89
C GLN A 389 -33.79 -23.01 36.14
N GLN A 390 -32.62 -22.36 36.20
CA GLN A 390 -31.36 -22.88 35.65
C GLN A 390 -30.95 -24.20 36.31
N LEU A 391 -31.13 -24.32 37.63
CA LEU A 391 -30.94 -25.55 38.38
C LEU A 391 -31.95 -26.64 37.94
N GLY A 392 -33.22 -26.30 37.74
CA GLY A 392 -34.25 -27.26 37.34
C GLY A 392 -33.99 -28.01 36.03
N ASN A 393 -33.18 -27.45 35.12
CA ASN A 393 -32.99 -27.96 33.75
C ASN A 393 -31.87 -29.03 33.60
N GLY A 394 -31.26 -29.50 34.70
CA GLY A 394 -30.90 -30.92 34.80
C GLY A 394 -29.49 -31.41 34.41
N ASN A 395 -28.46 -30.57 34.25
CA ASN A 395 -27.08 -31.07 34.01
C ASN A 395 -25.96 -30.48 34.89
N SER A 396 -26.22 -29.46 35.72
CA SER A 396 -25.19 -28.81 36.57
C SER A 396 -25.71 -28.35 37.95
N THR A 397 -26.78 -28.97 38.45
CA THR A 397 -27.45 -28.61 39.70
C THR A 397 -26.51 -28.52 40.90
N ASP A 398 -25.69 -29.55 41.11
CA ASP A 398 -24.82 -29.64 42.29
C ASP A 398 -23.74 -28.57 42.35
N ARG A 399 -23.18 -28.15 41.20
CA ARG A 399 -22.11 -27.15 41.17
C ARG A 399 -22.67 -25.75 41.39
N VAL A 400 -23.76 -25.42 40.72
CA VAL A 400 -24.41 -24.10 40.84
C VAL A 400 -25.00 -23.94 42.25
N GLN A 401 -25.59 -24.99 42.83
CA GLN A 401 -26.09 -24.98 44.20
C GLN A 401 -24.96 -24.77 45.21
N ARG A 402 -23.81 -25.46 45.07
CA ARG A 402 -22.65 -25.24 45.94
C ARG A 402 -22.09 -23.83 45.83
N VAL A 403 -22.01 -23.28 44.62
CA VAL A 403 -21.57 -21.88 44.42
C VAL A 403 -22.53 -20.92 45.10
N TRP A 404 -23.84 -21.13 44.96
CA TRP A 404 -24.86 -20.35 45.65
C TRP A 404 -24.74 -20.43 47.18
N ASP A 405 -24.54 -21.64 47.73
CA ASP A 405 -24.34 -21.85 49.15
C ASP A 405 -23.06 -21.18 49.67
N ILE A 406 -21.97 -21.18 48.89
CA ILE A 406 -20.73 -20.47 49.22
C ILE A 406 -20.96 -18.95 49.25
N ILE A 407 -21.62 -18.39 48.23
CA ILE A 407 -21.93 -16.96 48.14
C ILE A 407 -22.79 -16.54 49.33
N ARG A 408 -23.79 -17.36 49.68
CA ARG A 408 -24.67 -17.17 50.84
C ARG A 408 -23.91 -17.21 52.16
N GLN A 409 -23.13 -18.26 52.41
CA GLN A 409 -22.36 -18.43 53.65
C GLN A 409 -21.30 -17.34 53.83
N ALA A 410 -20.69 -16.88 52.74
CA ALA A 410 -19.70 -15.82 52.75
C ALA A 410 -20.30 -14.40 52.76
N GLN A 411 -21.62 -14.27 52.79
CA GLN A 411 -22.35 -12.98 52.73
C GLN A 411 -21.85 -12.06 51.61
N LEU A 412 -21.57 -12.63 50.44
CA LEU A 412 -21.05 -11.84 49.32
C LEU A 412 -22.14 -10.91 48.79
N HIS A 413 -21.72 -9.71 48.39
CA HIS A 413 -22.55 -8.80 47.64
C HIS A 413 -22.81 -9.38 46.25
N VAL A 414 -24.08 -9.56 45.89
CA VAL A 414 -24.47 -10.04 44.57
C VAL A 414 -25.00 -8.87 43.76
N VAL A 415 -24.56 -8.78 42.51
CA VAL A 415 -25.08 -7.82 41.54
C VAL A 415 -25.77 -8.61 40.45
N HIS A 416 -27.09 -8.64 40.46
CA HIS A 416 -27.86 -9.21 39.37
C HIS A 416 -28.11 -8.13 38.32
N MET A 417 -27.62 -8.33 37.10
CA MET A 417 -27.93 -7.47 35.97
C MET A 417 -28.92 -8.19 35.07
N THR A 418 -30.20 -7.79 35.12
CA THR A 418 -31.17 -8.27 34.14
C THR A 418 -31.14 -7.33 32.94
N SER A 419 -30.91 -7.85 31.74
CA SER A 419 -31.07 -7.08 30.51
C SER A 419 -32.34 -7.55 29.82
N THR A 420 -33.41 -6.76 29.93
CA THR A 420 -34.59 -6.97 29.08
C THR A 420 -34.37 -6.22 27.78
N PHE A 421 -34.30 -6.94 26.66
CA PHE A 421 -34.34 -6.30 25.34
C PHE A 421 -35.77 -5.80 25.12
N PRO A 422 -36.03 -4.48 25.14
CA PRO A 422 -37.35 -4.04 24.77
C PRO A 422 -37.59 -4.47 23.32
N ILE A 423 -38.72 -5.13 23.10
CA ILE A 423 -39.38 -5.03 21.81
C ILE A 423 -39.74 -3.55 21.69
N ILE A 424 -38.85 -2.74 21.11
CA ILE A 424 -39.01 -1.28 21.05
C ILE A 424 -40.24 -0.99 20.20
N SER A 425 -41.39 -0.92 20.86
CA SER A 425 -42.64 -0.40 20.34
C SER A 425 -42.60 1.12 20.52
N GLY A 426 -41.86 1.79 19.65
CA GLY A 426 -41.69 3.24 19.66
C GLY A 426 -41.39 3.75 18.26
N ASN A 427 -41.90 4.93 17.92
CA ASN A 427 -41.61 5.60 16.66
C ASN A 427 -40.16 6.09 16.67
N LEU A 428 -39.21 5.22 16.33
CA LEU A 428 -37.83 5.64 16.08
C LEU A 428 -37.80 6.51 14.81
N PRO A 429 -36.98 7.57 14.75
CA PRO A 429 -36.79 8.39 13.56
C PRO A 429 -35.96 7.66 12.48
N LEU A 430 -36.14 6.35 12.32
CA LEU A 430 -35.44 5.51 11.37
C LEU A 430 -36.42 4.88 10.39
N ALA A 431 -35.97 4.68 9.15
CA ALA A 431 -36.76 3.95 8.17
C ALA A 431 -37.04 2.51 8.64
N GLN A 432 -38.28 2.06 8.49
CA GLN A 432 -38.71 0.72 8.92
C GLN A 432 -37.87 -0.40 8.29
N GLU A 433 -37.43 -0.22 7.05
CA GLU A 433 -36.58 -1.18 6.35
C GLU A 433 -35.22 -1.38 7.06
N LEU A 434 -34.61 -0.29 7.53
CA LEU A 434 -33.34 -0.34 8.27
C LEU A 434 -33.51 -1.08 9.59
N ILE A 435 -34.61 -0.79 10.31
CA ILE A 435 -34.99 -1.48 11.54
C ILE A 435 -35.11 -2.99 11.29
N MET A 436 -35.77 -3.39 10.19
CA MET A 436 -35.95 -4.79 9.83
C MET A 436 -34.62 -5.48 9.45
N ARG A 437 -33.73 -4.82 8.70
CA ARG A 437 -32.42 -5.39 8.32
C ARG A 437 -31.51 -5.56 9.54
N ALA A 438 -31.43 -4.55 10.40
CA ALA A 438 -30.66 -4.65 11.64
C ALA A 438 -31.17 -5.78 12.53
N ARG A 439 -32.51 -5.94 12.64
CA ARG A 439 -33.14 -7.05 13.37
C ARG A 439 -32.83 -8.40 12.73
N LEU A 440 -32.95 -8.53 11.41
CA LEU A 440 -32.65 -9.77 10.71
C LEU A 440 -31.19 -10.16 10.91
N PHE A 441 -30.25 -9.21 10.80
CA PHE A 441 -28.83 -9.48 11.06
C PHE A 441 -28.61 -10.05 12.45
N PHE A 442 -29.23 -9.42 13.44
CA PHE A 442 -29.15 -9.86 14.83
C PHE A 442 -29.69 -11.28 14.99
N GLU A 443 -30.90 -11.55 14.50
CA GLU A 443 -31.54 -12.87 14.63
C GLU A 443 -30.78 -13.98 13.91
N THR A 444 -30.04 -13.68 12.84
CA THR A 444 -29.25 -14.69 12.10
C THR A 444 -27.90 -14.98 12.72
N HIS A 445 -27.28 -14.02 13.40
CA HIS A 445 -25.94 -14.17 13.96
C HIS A 445 -25.94 -14.53 15.44
N VAL A 446 -27.01 -14.19 16.17
CA VAL A 446 -27.16 -14.59 17.57
C VAL A 446 -27.76 -16.00 17.61
N ASN A 447 -26.95 -16.97 18.00
CA ASN A 447 -27.39 -18.36 18.09
C ASN A 447 -28.40 -18.50 19.23
N LYS A 448 -29.54 -19.18 19.01
CA LYS A 448 -30.59 -19.33 20.05
C LYS A 448 -30.13 -20.11 21.29
N GLY A 449 -28.99 -20.79 21.22
CA GLY A 449 -28.35 -21.47 22.35
C GLY A 449 -27.07 -20.77 22.83
N ASP A 450 -26.86 -19.51 22.46
CA ASP A 450 -25.75 -18.72 22.97
C ASP A 450 -25.97 -18.46 24.47
N PRO A 451 -25.11 -18.97 25.37
CA PRO A 451 -25.28 -18.82 26.83
C PRO A 451 -25.34 -17.36 27.28
N TYR A 452 -24.86 -16.43 26.47
CA TYR A 452 -24.87 -15.01 26.80
C TYR A 452 -26.23 -14.30 26.52
N LEU A 453 -27.13 -14.92 25.76
CA LEU A 453 -28.53 -14.48 25.65
C LEU A 453 -29.33 -14.80 26.92
N GLU A 454 -28.94 -15.86 27.63
CA GLU A 454 -29.61 -16.36 28.83
C GLU A 454 -28.94 -15.80 30.09
N ALA A 455 -29.06 -14.48 30.33
CA ALA A 455 -28.69 -13.79 31.57
C ALA A 455 -27.22 -13.93 32.05
N LEU A 456 -26.45 -12.85 31.97
CA LEU A 456 -25.11 -12.79 32.57
C LEU A 456 -25.23 -12.51 34.08
N ILE A 457 -25.02 -13.52 34.92
CA ILE A 457 -24.91 -13.33 36.38
C ILE A 457 -23.43 -13.12 36.73
N SER A 458 -23.08 -11.92 37.19
CA SER A 458 -21.72 -11.59 37.65
C SER A 458 -21.67 -11.50 39.18
N PHE A 459 -20.65 -12.07 39.81
CA PHE A 459 -20.45 -12.03 41.26
C PHE A 459 -19.22 -11.19 41.59
N ASN A 460 -19.40 -10.07 42.29
CA ASN A 460 -18.30 -9.19 42.68
C ASN A 460 -18.06 -9.28 44.19
N ARG A 461 -16.86 -9.70 44.58
CA ARG A 461 -16.44 -9.64 46.00
C ARG A 461 -15.94 -8.23 46.31
N THR A 462 -16.81 -7.39 46.85
CA THR A 462 -16.41 -6.11 47.43
C THR A 462 -15.86 -6.36 48.84
N HIS A 463 -14.56 -6.11 49.03
CA HIS A 463 -13.99 -6.03 50.37
C HIS A 463 -14.44 -4.71 51.00
N ALA A 464 -15.41 -4.78 51.91
CA ALA A 464 -15.73 -3.64 52.79
C ALA A 464 -14.47 -3.31 53.62
N LYS A 465 -14.07 -2.04 53.61
CA LYS A 465 -13.03 -1.50 54.52
C LYS A 465 -13.63 -1.15 55.86
#